data_AF-A0A495ZMI1-F1
#
_entry.id   AF-A0A495ZMI1-F1
#
_cell.length_a   1.000
_cell.length_b   1.000
_cell.length_c   1.000
_cell.angle_alpha   90.00
_cell.angle_beta   90.00
_cell.angle_gamma   90.00
#
_symmetry.space_group_name_H-M   'P 1'
#
loop_
_entity.id
_entity.type
_entity.pdbx_description
1 polymer ?
#
loop_
_entity_poly.entity_id
_entity_poly.type
_entity_poly.pdbx_seq_one_letter_code
_entity_poly.pdbx_strand_id
1 'polypeptide(L)'
;MFREHWIGGLVTYSTFFTISLIATFAVPTLYDTVPQRWNPTIPPVTDIVKIVGCFAVAVLFGLWPDVDIKSKSQKIFYTVLFALNVVLIVFLKKYLESALLGLFAMLPIMSKHRGWTHAKITMILLPSVFLLIPIYAAYSDWETSGTLVDSLTALREWEGLTDAIRSGFPFYVASFIGYATHLHLDGILFRSRKAQRQKARTNQ
;
A
#
# COMPACT_ATOMS: atom_id res chain seq x y z
N MET A 1 -14.21 3.92 15.39
CA MET A 1 -12.99 3.47 14.69
C MET A 1 -13.27 2.70 13.42
N PHE A 2 -13.47 1.38 13.41
CA PHE A 2 -13.53 0.60 12.15
C PHE A 2 -14.29 1.28 11.00
N ARG A 3 -15.52 1.76 11.25
CA ARG A 3 -16.36 2.44 10.25
C ARG A 3 -15.73 3.72 9.72
N GLU A 4 -15.15 4.53 10.59
CA GLU A 4 -14.50 5.80 10.23
C GLU A 4 -13.25 5.55 9.38
N HIS A 5 -12.48 4.51 9.69
CA HIS A 5 -11.23 4.21 9.01
C HIS A 5 -11.44 3.71 7.57
N TRP A 6 -12.36 2.76 7.32
CA TRP A 6 -12.60 2.31 5.94
C TRP A 6 -13.34 3.37 5.10
N ILE A 7 -14.30 4.11 5.69
CA ILE A 7 -14.97 5.21 5.00
C ILE A 7 -13.96 6.32 4.68
N GLY A 8 -13.10 6.66 5.64
CA GLY A 8 -12.04 7.64 5.43
C GLY A 8 -11.14 7.26 4.27
N GLY A 9 -10.61 6.03 4.27
CA GLY A 9 -9.77 5.52 3.18
C GLY A 9 -10.49 5.60 1.83
N LEU A 10 -11.76 5.18 1.78
CA LEU A 10 -12.57 5.22 0.56
C LEU A 10 -12.79 6.66 0.05
N VAL A 11 -13.22 7.58 0.92
CA VAL A 11 -13.55 8.97 0.56
C VAL A 11 -12.29 9.72 0.13
N THR A 12 -11.19 9.61 0.87
CA THR A 12 -9.93 10.29 0.53
C THR A 12 -9.38 9.77 -0.79
N TYR A 13 -9.37 8.45 -1.00
CA TYR A 13 -8.91 7.90 -2.28
C TYR A 13 -9.83 8.23 -3.44
N SER A 14 -11.16 8.25 -3.24
CA SER A 14 -12.12 8.68 -4.27
C SER A 14 -11.88 10.13 -4.70
N THR A 15 -11.61 11.01 -3.73
CA THR A 15 -11.31 12.42 -3.98
C THR A 15 -10.01 12.56 -4.78
N PHE A 16 -8.96 11.86 -4.35
CA PHE A 16 -7.69 11.80 -5.05
C PHE A 16 -7.85 11.27 -6.48
N PHE A 17 -8.55 10.14 -6.66
CA PHE A 17 -8.75 9.49 -7.94
C PHE A 17 -9.49 10.42 -8.90
N THR A 18 -10.53 11.11 -8.45
CA THR A 18 -11.29 12.07 -9.27
C THR A 18 -10.41 13.23 -9.74
N ILE A 19 -9.65 13.84 -8.84
CA ILE A 19 -8.73 14.93 -9.18
C ILE A 19 -7.66 14.45 -10.16
N SER A 20 -7.07 13.28 -9.89
CA SER A 20 -6.04 12.66 -10.73
C SER A 20 -6.58 12.30 -12.11
N LEU A 21 -7.82 11.79 -12.19
CA LEU A 21 -8.51 11.47 -13.44
C LEU A 21 -8.75 12.73 -14.27
N ILE A 22 -9.25 13.80 -13.65
CA ILE A 22 -9.44 15.09 -14.33
C ILE A 22 -8.10 15.59 -14.86
N ALA A 23 -7.04 15.53 -14.05
CA ALA A 23 -5.71 15.95 -14.47
C ALA A 23 -5.20 15.13 -15.67
N THR A 24 -5.40 13.81 -15.67
CA THR A 24 -4.98 12.91 -16.77
C THR A 24 -5.49 13.38 -18.12
N PHE A 25 -6.74 13.86 -18.20
CA PHE A 25 -7.33 14.37 -19.44
C PHE A 25 -7.06 15.86 -19.69
N ALA A 26 -7.05 16.68 -18.64
CA ALA A 26 -6.86 18.13 -18.75
C ALA A 26 -5.44 18.52 -19.17
N VAL A 27 -4.40 17.83 -18.67
CA VAL A 27 -3.02 18.22 -18.96
C VAL A 27 -2.67 18.04 -20.46
N PRO A 28 -2.93 16.89 -21.10
CA PRO A 28 -2.64 16.72 -22.53
C PRO A 28 -3.51 17.60 -23.44
N THR A 29 -4.70 18.03 -23.00
CA THR A 29 -5.54 18.97 -23.75
C THR A 29 -5.07 20.41 -23.64
N LEU A 30 -4.35 20.76 -22.57
CA LEU A 30 -3.74 22.08 -22.37
C LEU A 30 -2.30 22.15 -22.92
N TYR A 31 -1.61 21.01 -23.02
CA TYR A 31 -0.20 20.92 -23.42
C TYR A 31 0.00 19.77 -24.42
N ASP A 32 0.06 20.11 -25.71
CA ASP A 32 0.19 19.12 -26.81
C ASP A 32 1.49 18.29 -26.77
N THR A 33 2.48 18.72 -25.99
CA THR A 33 3.75 17.99 -25.82
C THR A 33 3.67 16.85 -24.80
N VAL A 34 2.59 16.79 -24.00
CA VAL A 34 2.44 15.80 -22.93
C VAL A 34 1.71 14.56 -23.45
N PRO A 35 2.29 13.35 -23.32
CA PRO A 35 1.65 12.14 -23.78
C PRO A 35 0.43 11.79 -22.93
N GLN A 36 -0.57 11.11 -23.50
CA GLN A 36 -1.79 10.68 -22.79
C GLN A 36 -1.52 9.79 -21.56
N ARG A 37 -0.39 9.07 -21.55
CA ARG A 37 0.03 8.17 -20.45
C ARG A 37 0.95 8.83 -19.41
N TRP A 38 0.94 10.16 -19.32
CA TRP A 38 1.87 10.91 -18.46
C TRP A 38 1.64 10.70 -16.96
N ASN A 39 0.41 10.36 -16.54
CA ASN A 39 0.03 10.23 -15.14
C ASN A 39 0.07 8.76 -14.68
N PRO A 40 1.10 8.32 -13.93
CA PRO A 40 1.18 6.95 -13.43
C PRO A 40 0.41 6.74 -12.12
N THR A 41 -0.16 7.79 -11.50
CA THR A 41 -0.72 7.69 -10.14
C THR A 41 -2.06 6.96 -10.08
N ILE A 42 -2.73 6.80 -11.22
CA ILE A 42 -3.95 6.01 -11.38
C ILE A 42 -3.75 5.00 -12.52
N PRO A 43 -4.44 3.84 -12.49
CA PRO A 43 -4.38 2.91 -13.61
C PRO A 43 -5.00 3.53 -14.88
N PRO A 44 -4.66 3.02 -16.07
CA PRO A 44 -5.37 3.39 -17.29
C PRO A 44 -6.89 3.21 -17.13
N VAL A 45 -7.67 4.15 -17.64
CA VAL A 45 -9.14 4.14 -17.52
C VAL A 45 -9.81 2.93 -18.15
N THR A 46 -9.11 2.28 -19.08
CA THR A 46 -9.53 1.04 -19.73
C THR A 46 -9.35 -0.18 -18.82
N ASP A 47 -8.50 -0.11 -17.80
CA ASP A 47 -8.20 -1.20 -16.88
C ASP A 47 -9.04 -1.13 -15.61
N ILE A 48 -10.33 -1.45 -15.75
CA ILE A 48 -11.33 -1.41 -14.68
C ILE A 48 -10.90 -2.30 -13.49
N VAL A 49 -10.25 -3.43 -13.77
CA VAL A 49 -9.80 -4.37 -12.74
C VAL A 49 -8.76 -3.73 -11.84
N LYS A 50 -7.75 -3.05 -12.41
CA LYS A 50 -6.76 -2.33 -11.60
C LYS A 50 -7.38 -1.17 -10.83
N ILE A 51 -8.37 -0.47 -11.40
CA ILE A 51 -9.07 0.61 -10.70
C ILE A 51 -9.77 0.06 -9.46
N VAL A 52 -10.62 -0.98 -9.62
CA VAL A 52 -11.29 -1.65 -8.49
C VAL A 52 -10.27 -2.17 -7.48
N GLY A 53 -9.17 -2.75 -7.96
CA GLY A 53 -8.06 -3.20 -7.12
C GLY A 53 -7.46 -2.07 -6.29
N CYS A 54 -7.24 -0.89 -6.86
CA CYS A 54 -6.73 0.26 -6.12
C CYS A 54 -7.71 0.73 -5.03
N PHE A 55 -9.02 0.76 -5.31
CA PHE A 55 -10.02 1.07 -4.29
C PHE A 55 -10.03 0.05 -3.15
N ALA A 56 -9.96 -1.24 -3.48
CA ALA A 56 -9.85 -2.29 -2.47
C ALA A 56 -8.58 -2.14 -1.63
N VAL A 57 -7.44 -1.86 -2.26
CA VAL A 57 -6.15 -1.62 -1.58
C VAL A 57 -6.22 -0.39 -0.68
N ALA A 58 -6.79 0.72 -1.13
CA ALA A 58 -6.95 1.93 -0.32
C ALA A 58 -7.77 1.66 0.94
N VAL A 59 -8.88 0.91 0.82
CA VAL A 59 -9.70 0.52 1.97
C VAL A 59 -8.93 -0.40 2.91
N LEU A 60 -8.27 -1.43 2.39
CA LEU A 60 -7.51 -2.38 3.19
C LEU A 60 -6.37 -1.68 3.94
N PHE A 61 -5.58 -0.84 3.27
CA PHE A 61 -4.49 -0.10 3.93
C PHE A 61 -4.99 0.96 4.91
N GLY A 62 -6.20 1.50 4.71
CA GLY A 62 -6.89 2.30 5.72
C GLY A 62 -7.36 1.52 6.95
N LEU A 63 -7.40 0.18 6.88
CA LEU A 63 -7.72 -0.70 8.01
C LEU A 63 -6.50 -1.39 8.61
N TRP A 64 -5.39 -1.44 7.85
CA TRP A 64 -4.21 -2.22 8.21
C TRP A 64 -3.61 -1.87 9.57
N PRO A 65 -3.44 -0.59 9.96
CA PRO A 65 -2.78 -0.26 11.23
C PRO A 65 -3.40 -0.97 12.44
N ASP A 66 -4.71 -1.18 12.43
CA ASP A 66 -5.50 -1.85 13.48
C ASP A 66 -5.40 -3.39 13.49
N VAL A 67 -4.53 -3.99 12.67
CA VAL A 67 -4.32 -5.45 12.64
C VAL A 67 -3.58 -5.97 13.90
N ASP A 68 -2.87 -5.09 14.61
CA ASP A 68 -2.13 -5.38 15.84
C ASP A 68 -3.01 -5.39 17.10
N ILE A 69 -4.26 -4.93 17.01
CA ILE A 69 -5.21 -4.89 18.11
C ILE A 69 -6.44 -5.75 17.81
N LYS A 70 -7.15 -6.19 18.86
CA LYS A 70 -8.39 -6.95 18.73
C LYS A 70 -9.48 -6.08 18.08
N SER A 71 -9.67 -6.22 16.77
CA SER A 71 -10.53 -5.37 15.96
C SER A 71 -11.24 -6.14 14.84
N LYS A 72 -12.23 -5.49 14.20
CA LYS A 72 -12.85 -6.02 12.97
C LYS A 72 -11.84 -6.08 11.82
N SER A 73 -10.94 -5.09 11.73
CA SER A 73 -9.83 -5.06 10.74
C SER A 73 -8.96 -6.30 10.88
N GLN A 74 -8.52 -6.61 12.10
CA GLN A 74 -7.74 -7.80 12.40
C GLN A 74 -8.45 -9.07 11.90
N LYS A 75 -9.73 -9.24 12.24
CA LYS A 75 -10.50 -10.40 11.77
C LYS A 75 -10.51 -10.50 10.24
N ILE A 76 -10.69 -9.40 9.51
CA ILE A 76 -10.70 -9.41 8.04
C ILE A 76 -9.35 -9.89 7.51
N PHE A 77 -8.24 -9.28 7.96
CA PHE A 77 -6.90 -9.61 7.49
C PHE A 77 -6.51 -11.06 7.79
N TYR A 78 -6.70 -11.53 9.02
CA TYR A 78 -6.37 -12.91 9.37
C TYR A 78 -7.28 -13.93 8.70
N THR A 79 -8.54 -13.58 8.38
CA THR A 79 -9.40 -14.47 7.58
C THR A 79 -8.85 -14.64 6.17
N VAL A 80 -8.46 -13.54 5.51
CA VAL A 80 -7.88 -13.59 4.17
C VAL A 80 -6.54 -14.34 4.18
N LEU A 81 -5.65 -14.03 5.14
CA LEU A 81 -4.35 -14.70 5.28
C LEU A 81 -4.49 -16.19 5.57
N PHE A 82 -5.49 -16.58 6.37
CA PHE A 82 -5.81 -17.98 6.61
C PHE A 82 -6.29 -18.68 5.33
N ALA A 83 -7.24 -18.08 4.60
CA ALA A 83 -7.73 -18.63 3.34
C ALA A 83 -6.60 -18.77 2.31
N LEU A 84 -5.72 -17.78 2.18
CA LEU A 84 -4.54 -17.85 1.31
C LEU A 84 -3.58 -18.96 1.72
N ASN A 85 -3.34 -19.14 3.03
CA ASN A 85 -2.53 -20.25 3.53
C ASN A 85 -3.15 -21.60 3.17
N VAL A 86 -4.47 -21.77 3.34
CA VAL A 86 -5.18 -22.99 2.92
C VAL A 86 -5.00 -23.24 1.43
N VAL A 87 -5.13 -22.20 0.59
CA VAL A 87 -4.90 -22.30 -0.86
C VAL A 87 -3.47 -22.78 -1.17
N LEU A 88 -2.47 -22.16 -0.55
CA LEU A 88 -1.05 -22.50 -0.75
C LEU A 88 -0.74 -23.95 -0.35
N ILE A 89 -1.27 -24.41 0.78
CA ILE A 89 -1.00 -25.76 1.32
C ILE A 89 -1.79 -26.83 0.55
N VAL A 90 -3.10 -26.64 0.40
CA VAL A 90 -4.00 -27.70 -0.07
C VAL A 90 -3.93 -27.84 -1.58
N PHE A 91 -3.99 -26.72 -2.31
CA PHE A 91 -4.13 -26.72 -3.77
C PHE A 91 -2.80 -26.53 -4.49
N LEU A 92 -1.93 -25.65 -3.99
CA LEU A 92 -0.68 -25.30 -4.68
C LEU A 92 0.53 -26.09 -4.18
N LYS A 93 0.44 -26.79 -3.04
CA LYS A 93 1.54 -27.53 -2.39
C LYS A 93 2.80 -26.66 -2.15
N LYS A 94 2.60 -25.36 -2.00
CA LYS A 94 3.63 -24.33 -1.79
C LYS A 94 3.87 -24.11 -0.30
N TYR A 95 4.49 -25.10 0.34
CA TYR A 95 4.65 -25.12 1.80
C TYR A 95 5.60 -24.05 2.32
N LEU A 96 6.67 -23.73 1.58
CA LEU A 96 7.61 -22.68 1.97
C LEU A 96 6.94 -21.30 1.94
N GLU A 97 6.25 -20.98 0.86
CA GLU A 97 5.54 -19.71 0.73
C GLU A 97 4.42 -19.58 1.78
N SER A 98 3.74 -20.68 2.11
CA SER A 98 2.77 -20.71 3.22
C SER A 98 3.44 -20.48 4.57
N ALA A 99 4.57 -21.13 4.85
CA ALA A 99 5.30 -20.94 6.11
C ALA A 99 5.77 -19.48 6.26
N LEU A 100 6.29 -18.89 5.18
CA LEU A 100 6.68 -17.48 5.16
C LEU A 100 5.46 -16.56 5.35
N LEU A 101 4.36 -16.80 4.65
CA LEU A 101 3.12 -16.03 4.80
C LEU A 101 2.60 -16.08 6.24
N GLY A 102 2.57 -17.27 6.84
CA GLY A 102 2.19 -17.48 8.24
C GLY A 102 3.13 -16.76 9.22
N LEU A 103 4.45 -16.86 9.01
CA LEU A 103 5.45 -16.17 9.83
C LEU A 103 5.26 -14.66 9.80
N PHE A 104 5.15 -14.06 8.61
CA PHE A 104 4.95 -12.61 8.46
C PHE A 104 3.59 -12.15 8.99
N ALA A 105 2.56 -13.00 8.87
CA ALA A 105 1.25 -12.72 9.43
C ALA A 105 1.28 -12.60 10.96
N MET A 106 2.23 -13.22 11.68
CA MET A 106 2.31 -13.12 13.15
C MET A 106 2.94 -11.81 13.62
N LEU A 107 3.74 -11.13 12.79
CA LEU A 107 4.51 -9.95 13.20
C LEU A 107 3.68 -8.81 13.79
N PRO A 108 2.49 -8.46 13.26
CA PRO A 108 1.70 -7.39 13.87
C PRO A 108 1.18 -7.75 15.27
N ILE A 109 0.73 -8.99 15.49
CA ILE A 109 0.22 -9.46 16.79
C ILE A 109 1.33 -9.49 17.86
N MET A 110 2.55 -9.84 17.47
CA MET A 110 3.68 -9.87 18.40
C MET A 110 4.19 -8.48 18.80
N SER A 111 3.68 -7.43 18.16
CA SER A 111 4.09 -6.06 18.46
C SER A 111 3.32 -5.47 19.65
N LYS A 112 3.88 -4.43 20.27
CA LYS A 112 3.16 -3.67 21.31
C LYS A 112 1.90 -3.05 20.72
N HIS A 113 0.85 -2.91 21.52
CA HIS A 113 -0.37 -2.20 21.12
C HIS A 113 -0.04 -0.84 20.51
N ARG A 114 -0.49 -0.62 19.26
CA ARG A 114 -0.21 0.58 18.45
C ARG A 114 1.28 0.78 18.24
N GLY A 115 1.97 -0.31 17.89
CA GLY A 115 3.41 -0.36 17.71
C GLY A 115 3.85 0.17 16.36
N TRP A 116 4.69 -0.60 15.67
CA TRP A 116 5.23 -0.20 14.37
C TRP A 116 4.15 -0.05 13.29
N THR A 117 2.99 -0.69 13.44
CA THR A 117 1.82 -0.53 12.55
C THR A 117 1.19 0.86 12.60
N HIS A 118 1.57 1.70 13.56
CA HIS A 118 1.13 3.09 13.66
C HIS A 118 2.28 4.08 13.47
N ALA A 119 3.48 3.60 13.12
CA ALA A 119 4.62 4.46 12.86
C ALA A 119 4.47 5.16 11.49
N LYS A 120 4.83 6.46 11.43
CA LYS A 120 4.76 7.24 10.19
C LYS A 120 5.58 6.66 9.06
N ILE A 121 6.72 6.03 9.37
CA ILE A 121 7.57 5.41 8.35
C ILE A 121 6.90 4.19 7.69
N THR A 122 6.06 3.47 8.44
CA THR A 122 5.35 2.29 7.94
C THR A 122 4.33 2.64 6.86
N MET A 123 3.79 3.87 6.88
CA MET A 123 2.92 4.37 5.80
C MET A 123 3.65 4.51 4.46
N ILE A 124 4.99 4.50 4.44
CA ILE A 124 5.81 4.52 3.22
C ILE A 124 6.36 3.13 2.93
N LEU A 125 6.93 2.47 3.95
CA LEU A 125 7.58 1.17 3.80
C LEU A 125 6.63 0.04 3.46
N LEU A 126 5.41 0.03 4.00
CA LEU A 126 4.49 -1.06 3.70
C LEU A 126 3.88 -0.93 2.30
N PRO A 127 3.40 0.26 1.86
CA PRO A 127 3.01 0.48 0.46
C PRO A 127 4.09 0.17 -0.57
N SER A 128 5.38 0.35 -0.26
CA SER A 128 6.47 0.14 -1.22
C SER A 128 6.52 -1.30 -1.76
N VAL A 129 5.90 -2.27 -1.08
CA VAL A 129 5.73 -3.64 -1.59
C VAL A 129 5.07 -3.67 -2.98
N PHE A 130 4.15 -2.74 -3.27
CA PHE A 130 3.51 -2.65 -4.58
C PHE A 130 4.44 -2.16 -5.69
N LEU A 131 5.54 -1.50 -5.35
CA LEU A 131 6.60 -1.16 -6.31
C LEU A 131 7.56 -2.34 -6.50
N LEU A 132 7.81 -3.11 -5.43
CA LEU A 132 8.76 -4.22 -5.45
C LEU A 132 8.19 -5.48 -6.11
N ILE A 133 6.90 -5.79 -5.94
CA ILE A 133 6.27 -6.99 -6.50
C ILE A 133 6.42 -7.08 -8.02
N PRO A 134 6.11 -6.04 -8.82
CA PRO A 134 6.28 -6.10 -10.27
C PRO A 134 7.74 -6.25 -10.69
N ILE A 135 8.66 -5.62 -9.95
CA ILE A 135 10.10 -5.74 -10.21
C ILE A 135 10.55 -7.18 -9.98
N TYR A 136 10.17 -7.76 -8.84
CA TYR A 136 10.50 -9.15 -8.51
C TYR A 136 9.90 -10.13 -9.52
N ALA A 137 8.65 -9.93 -9.94
CA ALA A 137 7.97 -10.84 -10.85
C ALA A 137 8.44 -10.74 -12.31
N ALA A 138 8.87 -9.57 -12.78
CA ALA A 138 9.22 -9.35 -14.18
C ALA A 138 10.73 -9.43 -14.46
N TYR A 139 11.59 -9.23 -13.45
CA TYR A 139 13.02 -9.42 -13.60
C TYR A 139 13.37 -10.91 -13.50
N SER A 140 13.91 -11.51 -14.56
CA SER A 140 14.23 -12.94 -14.62
C SER A 140 15.60 -13.28 -14.03
N ASP A 141 16.48 -12.30 -13.91
CA ASP A 141 17.91 -12.53 -13.73
C ASP A 141 18.31 -12.53 -12.24
N TRP A 142 17.36 -12.82 -11.35
CA TRP A 142 17.63 -12.94 -9.91
C TRP A 142 18.60 -14.07 -9.58
N GLU A 143 18.63 -15.13 -10.40
CA GLU A 143 19.43 -16.33 -10.15
C GLU A 143 20.84 -16.27 -10.77
N THR A 144 21.09 -15.32 -11.66
CA THR A 144 22.33 -15.24 -12.46
C THR A 144 23.36 -14.24 -11.93
N SER A 145 22.95 -13.30 -11.07
CA SER A 145 23.85 -12.30 -10.49
C SER A 145 24.66 -12.88 -9.32
N GLY A 146 26.00 -12.82 -9.41
CA GLY A 146 26.91 -13.40 -8.43
C GLY A 146 26.90 -12.68 -7.07
N THR A 147 27.14 -11.37 -7.05
CA THR A 147 27.10 -10.55 -5.81
C THR A 147 25.88 -9.65 -5.75
N LEU A 148 25.52 -9.18 -4.54
CA LEU A 148 24.44 -8.19 -4.37
C LEU A 148 24.68 -6.91 -5.19
N VAL A 149 25.94 -6.51 -5.36
CA VAL A 149 26.29 -5.32 -6.16
C VAL A 149 26.01 -5.57 -7.64
N ASP A 150 26.31 -6.78 -8.13
CA ASP A 150 26.01 -7.17 -9.52
C ASP A 150 24.50 -7.21 -9.74
N SER A 151 23.73 -7.76 -8.78
CA SER A 151 22.26 -7.76 -8.85
C SER A 151 21.70 -6.35 -8.93
N LEU A 152 22.20 -5.43 -8.10
CA LEU A 152 21.74 -4.03 -8.09
C LEU A 152 22.15 -3.28 -9.36
N THR A 153 23.31 -3.56 -9.90
CA THR A 153 23.80 -2.96 -11.14
C THR A 153 22.99 -3.45 -12.33
N ALA A 154 22.80 -4.76 -12.45
CA ALA A 154 21.99 -5.37 -13.49
C ALA A 154 20.52 -4.91 -13.41
N LEU A 155 19.96 -4.81 -12.21
CA LEU A 155 18.60 -4.29 -12.02
C LEU A 155 18.49 -2.82 -12.44
N ARG A 156 19.51 -2.00 -12.15
CA ARG A 156 19.54 -0.59 -12.55
C ARG A 156 19.62 -0.41 -14.07
N GLU A 157 20.33 -1.32 -14.74
CA GLU A 157 20.50 -1.32 -16.20
C GLU A 157 19.35 -1.98 -16.95
N TRP A 158 18.45 -2.68 -16.23
CA TRP A 158 17.29 -3.33 -16.83
C TRP A 158 16.29 -2.32 -17.42
N GLU A 159 16.09 -2.42 -18.74
CA GLU A 159 15.18 -1.55 -19.49
C GLU A 159 13.74 -1.58 -18.95
N GLY A 160 13.28 -2.74 -18.47
CA GLY A 160 11.92 -2.93 -17.95
C GLY A 160 11.68 -2.35 -16.55
N LEU A 161 12.71 -1.85 -15.86
CA LEU A 161 12.57 -1.35 -14.48
C LEU A 161 11.54 -0.23 -14.37
N THR A 162 11.56 0.70 -15.32
CA THR A 162 10.66 1.86 -15.30
C THR A 162 9.19 1.46 -15.50
N ASP A 163 8.92 0.51 -16.39
CA ASP A 163 7.58 0.01 -16.64
C ASP A 163 7.07 -0.86 -15.47
N ALA A 164 7.95 -1.66 -14.86
CA ALA A 164 7.64 -2.42 -13.65
C ALA A 164 7.21 -1.47 -12.51
N ILE A 165 7.99 -0.42 -12.23
CA ILE A 165 7.65 0.59 -11.23
C ILE A 165 6.32 1.28 -11.57
N ARG A 166 6.13 1.69 -12.82
CA ARG A 166 4.89 2.34 -13.28
C ARG A 166 3.66 1.45 -13.12
N SER A 167 3.79 0.15 -13.32
CA SER A 167 2.69 -0.80 -13.16
C SER A 167 2.24 -0.94 -11.70
N GLY A 168 3.16 -0.82 -10.75
CA GLY A 168 2.91 -0.89 -9.31
C GLY A 168 2.51 0.44 -8.68
N PHE A 169 2.88 1.55 -9.30
CA PHE A 169 2.72 2.89 -8.74
C PHE A 169 1.27 3.28 -8.37
N PRO A 170 0.22 2.94 -9.15
CA PRO A 170 -1.16 3.21 -8.74
C PRO A 170 -1.54 2.55 -7.42
N PHE A 171 -1.10 1.31 -7.20
CA PHE A 171 -1.38 0.57 -5.97
C PHE A 171 -0.57 1.10 -4.80
N TYR A 172 0.67 1.53 -5.03
CA TYR A 172 1.46 2.25 -4.02
C TYR A 172 0.75 3.53 -3.56
N VAL A 173 0.25 4.35 -4.50
CA VAL A 173 -0.46 5.58 -4.16
C VAL A 173 -1.76 5.28 -3.41
N ALA A 174 -2.53 4.30 -3.86
CA ALA A 174 -3.77 3.89 -3.21
C ALA A 174 -3.54 3.41 -1.76
N SER A 175 -2.57 2.53 -1.57
CA SER A 175 -2.19 2.01 -0.24
C SER A 175 -1.63 3.10 0.67
N PHE A 176 -0.76 3.97 0.15
CA PHE A 176 -0.23 5.12 0.87
C PHE A 176 -1.36 6.05 1.36
N ILE A 177 -2.29 6.42 0.49
CA ILE A 177 -3.42 7.31 0.85
C ILE A 177 -4.32 6.64 1.89
N GLY A 178 -4.64 5.36 1.72
CA GLY A 178 -5.43 4.60 2.69
C GLY A 178 -4.79 4.63 4.07
N TYR A 179 -3.51 4.24 4.14
CA TYR A 179 -2.76 4.18 5.40
C TYR A 179 -2.59 5.56 6.04
N ALA A 180 -2.22 6.57 5.26
CA ALA A 180 -2.07 7.93 5.75
C ALA A 180 -3.39 8.48 6.31
N THR A 181 -4.53 8.11 5.72
CA THR A 181 -5.85 8.48 6.21
C THR A 181 -6.13 7.86 7.58
N HIS A 182 -5.78 6.58 7.81
CA HIS A 182 -5.88 5.97 9.14
C HIS A 182 -5.09 6.75 10.18
N LEU A 183 -3.81 7.00 9.91
CA LEU A 183 -2.94 7.75 10.83
C LEU A 183 -3.42 9.18 11.06
N HIS A 184 -4.08 9.79 10.08
CA HIS A 184 -4.68 11.12 10.22
C HIS A 184 -5.88 11.09 11.15
N LEU A 185 -6.81 10.14 10.95
CA LEU A 185 -8.00 9.97 11.78
C LEU A 185 -7.64 9.69 13.25
N ASP A 186 -6.53 8.98 13.48
CA ASP A 186 -5.99 8.72 14.82
C ASP A 186 -5.18 9.91 15.41
N GLY A 187 -5.02 11.00 14.65
CA GLY A 187 -4.27 12.20 15.07
C GLY A 187 -2.75 11.99 15.16
N ILE A 188 -2.24 10.90 14.60
CA ILE A 188 -0.82 10.52 14.60
C ILE A 188 -0.07 11.27 13.50
N LEU A 189 -0.66 11.35 12.30
CA LEU A 189 -0.03 12.00 11.15
C LEU A 189 0.13 13.50 11.39
N PHE A 190 -0.98 14.17 11.65
CA PHE A 190 -1.04 15.59 11.99
C PHE A 190 -1.60 15.75 13.40
N ARG A 191 -0.77 16.21 14.34
CA ARG A 191 -1.27 16.57 15.69
C ARG A 191 -2.11 17.84 15.58
N SER A 192 -3.39 17.73 15.90
CA SER A 192 -4.29 18.89 15.99
C SER A 192 -3.77 19.90 17.04
N ARG A 193 -3.76 21.19 16.69
CA ARG A 193 -3.45 22.30 17.63
C ARG A 193 -4.32 22.25 18.89
N LYS A 194 -5.55 21.71 18.77
CA LYS A 194 -6.47 21.53 19.90
C LYS A 194 -5.97 20.48 20.90
N ALA A 195 -5.42 19.37 20.40
CA ALA A 195 -4.80 18.34 21.24
C ALA A 195 -3.52 18.83 21.93
N GLN A 196 -2.73 19.67 21.26
CA GLN A 196 -1.57 20.33 21.87
C GLN A 196 -1.98 21.31 22.98
N ARG A 197 -3.01 22.13 22.74
CA ARG A 197 -3.54 23.08 23.74
C ARG A 197 -4.15 22.38 24.95
N GLN A 198 -4.84 21.26 24.74
CA GLN A 198 -5.44 20.49 25.82
C GLN A 198 -4.36 19.80 26.69
N LYS A 199 -3.31 19.29 26.06
CA LYS A 199 -2.15 18.72 26.77
C LYS A 199 -1.34 19.77 27.54
N ALA A 200 -1.26 21.01 27.03
CA ALA A 200 -0.66 22.13 27.73
C ALA A 200 -1.47 22.57 28.96
N ARG A 201 -2.81 22.47 28.90
CA ARG A 201 -3.71 22.79 30.03
C ARG A 201 -3.73 21.72 31.13
N THR A 202 -3.51 20.45 30.80
CA THR A 202 -3.42 19.37 31.80
C THR A 202 -2.06 19.28 32.49
N ASN A 203 -1.05 20.00 32.00
CA ASN A 203 0.30 20.07 32.57
C ASN A 203 0.55 21.37 33.36
N GLN A 204 -0.49 22.19 33.58
CA GLN A 204 -0.53 23.33 34.49
C GLN A 204 -1.37 22.94 35.70
#